data_AF-A0A6H5G6D7-F1
#
_entry.id   AF-A0A6H5G6D7-F1
#
_cell.length_a   1.000
_cell.length_b   1.000
_cell.length_c   1.000
_cell.angle_alpha   90.00
_cell.angle_beta   90.00
_cell.angle_gamma   90.00
#
_symmetry.space_group_name_H-M   'P 1'
#
loop_
_entity.id
_entity.type
_entity.pdbx_description
1 polymer ?
#
loop_
_entity_poly.entity_id
_entity_poly.type
_entity_poly.pdbx_seq_one_letter_code
_entity_poly.pdbx_strand_id
1 'polypeptide(L)'
;MNYSSSHPQAPAHYKFDYKVHDPHTGDVKSQWEHRDKDKVKGGYTIHDPDGSVRTVEYHADKHNGFNAVVKKHGHSHHPHVYGHKDAH
;
A
#
# COMPACT_ATOMS: atom_id res chain seq x y z
N MET A 1 -44.69 6.12 -9.29
CA MET A 1 -43.89 5.48 -10.35
C MET A 1 -42.76 4.70 -9.70
N ASN A 2 -42.65 3.39 -9.95
CA ASN A 2 -41.57 2.55 -9.40
C ASN A 2 -40.45 2.46 -10.44
N TYR A 3 -39.33 3.14 -10.21
CA TYR A 3 -38.13 2.98 -11.03
C TYR A 3 -37.41 1.70 -10.61
N SER A 4 -37.75 0.57 -11.23
CA SER A 4 -36.90 -0.62 -11.20
C SER A 4 -35.75 -0.43 -12.18
N SER A 5 -34.68 0.22 -11.73
CA SER A 5 -33.41 0.28 -12.46
C SER A 5 -32.72 -1.07 -12.35
N SER A 6 -33.15 -2.06 -13.14
CA SER A 6 -32.44 -3.32 -13.30
C SER A 6 -31.32 -3.13 -14.32
N HIS A 7 -30.30 -2.35 -13.97
CA HIS A 7 -29.02 -2.44 -14.66
C HIS A 7 -28.35 -3.74 -14.19
N PRO A 8 -28.01 -4.67 -15.09
CA PRO A 8 -27.12 -5.76 -14.69
C PRO A 8 -25.78 -5.12 -14.32
N GLN A 9 -25.50 -5.06 -13.02
CA GLN A 9 -24.20 -4.66 -12.52
C GLN A 9 -23.23 -5.76 -12.94
N ALA A 10 -22.55 -5.55 -14.06
CA ALA A 10 -21.45 -6.42 -14.45
C ALA A 10 -20.47 -6.49 -13.27
N PRO A 11 -19.99 -7.68 -12.89
CA PRO A 11 -19.06 -7.77 -11.79
C PRO A 11 -17.85 -6.87 -12.04
N ALA A 12 -17.36 -6.19 -11.00
CA ALA A 12 -16.21 -5.31 -11.15
C ALA A 12 -14.96 -6.14 -11.49
N HIS A 13 -14.34 -5.83 -12.63
CA HIS A 13 -13.10 -6.45 -13.08
C HIS A 13 -12.13 -5.37 -13.53
N TYR A 14 -10.93 -5.35 -12.94
CA TYR A 14 -9.85 -4.50 -13.41
C TYR A 14 -8.49 -5.06 -13.03
N LYS A 15 -7.46 -4.54 -13.69
CA LYS A 15 -6.06 -4.76 -13.35
C LYS A 15 -5.30 -3.49 -13.70
N PHE A 16 -4.50 -3.00 -12.77
CA PHE A 16 -3.61 -1.88 -13.01
C PHE A 16 -2.29 -2.07 -12.28
N ASP A 17 -1.26 -1.41 -12.78
CA ASP A 17 0.01 -1.23 -12.13
C ASP A 17 0.61 0.12 -12.51
N TYR A 18 1.37 0.70 -11.59
CA TYR A 18 2.15 1.90 -11.86
C TYR A 18 3.45 1.88 -11.04
N LYS A 19 4.43 2.64 -11.52
CA LYS A 19 5.72 2.84 -10.86
C LYS A 19 6.15 4.28 -10.99
N VAL A 20 6.77 4.79 -9.93
CA VAL A 20 7.46 6.07 -9.91
C VAL A 20 8.91 5.79 -9.56
N HIS A 21 9.80 6.38 -10.36
CA HIS A 21 11.23 6.40 -10.11
C HIS A 21 11.74 7.79 -10.48
N ASP A 22 11.81 8.66 -9.48
CA ASP A 22 12.28 10.02 -9.61
C ASP A 22 13.58 10.21 -8.81
N PRO A 23 14.75 10.17 -9.47
CA PRO A 23 16.03 10.38 -8.82
C PRO A 23 16.23 11.78 -8.23
N HIS A 24 15.47 12.79 -8.67
CA HIS A 24 15.61 14.17 -8.18
C HIS A 24 14.93 14.35 -6.83
N THR A 25 13.76 13.75 -6.64
CA THR A 25 13.03 13.78 -5.36
C THR A 25 13.36 12.60 -4.45
N GLY A 26 13.95 11.53 -5.00
CA GLY A 26 14.15 10.26 -4.30
C GLY A 26 12.89 9.40 -4.21
N ASP A 27 11.81 9.78 -4.91
CA ASP A 27 10.54 9.06 -4.90
C ASP A 27 10.65 7.78 -5.73
N VAL A 28 10.73 6.65 -5.01
CA VAL A 28 10.73 5.31 -5.59
C VAL A 28 9.58 4.53 -4.99
N LYS A 29 8.55 4.28 -5.81
CA LYS A 29 7.38 3.49 -5.42
C LYS A 29 6.79 2.70 -6.57
N SER A 30 6.10 1.62 -6.23
CA SER A 30 5.30 0.86 -7.18
C SER A 30 4.00 0.42 -6.51
N GLN A 31 2.95 0.24 -7.30
CA GLN A 31 1.70 -0.35 -6.85
C GLN A 31 1.08 -1.18 -7.97
N TRP A 32 0.41 -2.25 -7.60
CA TRP A 32 -0.45 -3.01 -8.49
C TRP A 32 -1.71 -3.45 -7.75
N GLU A 33 -2.80 -3.60 -8.49
CA GLU A 33 -4.04 -4.17 -7.98
C GLU A 33 -4.79 -4.92 -9.08
N HIS A 34 -5.39 -6.02 -8.70
CA HIS A 34 -6.27 -6.81 -9.53
C HIS A 34 -7.56 -7.08 -8.76
N ARG A 35 -8.70 -6.79 -9.40
CA ARG A 35 -10.02 -7.11 -8.89
C ARG A 35 -10.73 -8.10 -9.80
N ASP A 36 -11.28 -9.12 -9.16
CA ASP A 36 -12.17 -10.10 -9.75
C ASP A 36 -13.43 -10.21 -8.87
N LYS A 37 -14.50 -9.53 -9.28
CA LYS A 37 -15.78 -9.42 -8.56
C LYS A 37 -15.59 -8.81 -7.16
N ASP A 38 -15.67 -9.66 -6.13
CA ASP A 38 -15.53 -9.32 -4.72
C ASP A 38 -14.11 -9.56 -4.19
N LYS A 39 -13.22 -10.14 -5.01
CA LYS A 39 -11.85 -10.45 -4.63
C LYS A 39 -10.92 -9.35 -5.13
N VAL A 40 -10.15 -8.76 -4.23
CA VAL A 40 -9.08 -7.81 -4.55
C VAL A 40 -7.75 -8.43 -4.11
N LYS A 41 -6.72 -8.30 -4.94
CA LYS A 41 -5.34 -8.58 -4.58
C LYS A 41 -4.46 -7.46 -5.09
N GLY A 42 -3.50 -7.04 -4.30
CA GLY A 42 -2.59 -6.00 -4.71
C GLY A 42 -1.38 -5.90 -3.81
N GLY A 43 -0.54 -4.95 -4.14
CA GLY A 43 0.57 -4.59 -3.29
C GLY A 43 1.20 -3.28 -3.69
N TYR A 44 1.99 -2.72 -2.79
CA TYR A 44 2.81 -1.57 -3.08
C TYR A 44 4.18 -1.68 -2.41
N THR A 45 5.16 -0.99 -3.00
CA THR A 45 6.49 -0.78 -2.42
C THR A 45 6.74 0.71 -2.35
N ILE A 46 7.32 1.17 -1.23
CA ILE A 46 7.74 2.56 -1.03
C ILE A 46 9.13 2.58 -0.38
N HIS A 47 10.01 3.44 -0.88
CA HIS A 47 11.25 3.80 -0.21
C HIS A 47 10.94 4.90 0.82
N ASP A 48 11.05 4.56 2.10
CA ASP A 48 10.83 5.50 3.20
C ASP A 48 12.05 6.45 3.35
N PRO A 49 11.86 7.68 3.87
CA PRO A 49 12.94 8.65 4.06
C PRO A 49 14.07 8.19 4.99
N ASP A 50 13.81 7.21 5.86
CA ASP A 50 14.80 6.61 6.76
C ASP A 50 15.74 5.60 6.05
N GLY A 51 15.63 5.49 4.73
CA GLY A 51 16.40 4.56 3.89
C GLY A 51 15.84 3.14 3.87
N SER A 52 14.74 2.88 4.57
CA SER A 52 14.09 1.57 4.53
C SER A 52 13.17 1.43 3.33
N VAL A 53 12.87 0.19 2.96
CA VAL A 53 11.89 -0.15 1.94
C VAL A 53 10.74 -0.88 2.61
N ARG A 54 9.53 -0.38 2.43
CA ARG A 54 8.31 -1.02 2.88
C ARG A 54 7.60 -1.65 1.71
N THR A 55 7.32 -2.94 1.82
CA THR A 55 6.47 -3.69 0.89
C THR A 55 5.21 -4.13 1.61
N VAL A 56 4.07 -3.87 1.01
CA VAL A 56 2.77 -4.31 1.50
C VAL A 56 2.12 -5.18 0.45
N GLU A 57 1.76 -6.40 0.83
CA GLU A 57 0.94 -7.31 0.02
C GLU A 57 -0.42 -7.42 0.69
N TYR A 58 -1.50 -7.18 -0.05
CA TYR A 58 -2.86 -7.19 0.49
C TYR A 58 -3.84 -8.00 -0.37
N HIS A 59 -4.88 -8.48 0.29
CA HIS A 59 -6.03 -9.07 -0.36
C HIS A 59 -7.32 -8.73 0.41
N ALA A 60 -8.44 -8.72 -0.30
CA ALA A 60 -9.75 -8.54 0.31
C ALA A 60 -10.78 -9.47 -0.35
N ASP A 61 -11.70 -10.01 0.44
CA ASP A 61 -12.88 -10.71 -0.05
C ASP A 61 -14.07 -10.58 0.93
N LYS A 62 -15.25 -11.04 0.49
CA LYS A 62 -16.51 -10.93 1.24
C LYS A 62 -16.52 -11.72 2.56
N HIS A 63 -15.72 -12.78 2.67
CA HIS A 63 -15.71 -13.69 3.81
C HIS A 63 -14.63 -13.31 4.83
N ASN A 64 -13.45 -12.96 4.36
CA ASN A 64 -12.26 -12.72 5.19
C ASN A 64 -11.98 -11.22 5.42
N GLY A 65 -12.70 -10.33 4.74
CA GLY A 65 -12.43 -8.90 4.79
C GLY A 65 -11.07 -8.56 4.20
N PHE A 66 -10.52 -7.42 4.59
CA PHE A 66 -9.20 -6.95 4.16
C PHE A 66 -8.08 -7.52 5.05
N ASN A 67 -7.02 -8.03 4.43
CA ASN A 67 -5.82 -8.52 5.10
C ASN A 67 -4.58 -8.03 4.36
N ALA A 68 -3.55 -7.63 5.12
CA ALA A 68 -2.28 -7.15 4.58
C ALA A 68 -1.09 -7.69 5.36
N VAL A 69 -0.03 -8.01 4.63
CA VAL A 69 1.29 -8.36 5.18
C VAL A 69 2.24 -7.23 4.84
N VAL A 70 2.85 -6.64 5.87
CA VAL A 70 3.82 -5.55 5.75
C VAL A 70 5.21 -6.11 6.02
N LYS A 71 6.14 -5.90 5.09
CA LYS A 71 7.56 -6.21 5.22
C LYS A 71 8.34 -4.90 5.17
N LYS A 72 9.27 -4.71 6.10
CA LYS A 72 10.17 -3.56 6.12
C LYS A 72 11.61 -4.07 6.05
N HIS A 73 12.38 -3.55 5.11
CA HIS A 73 13.78 -3.92 4.87
C HIS A 73 14.68 -2.68 4.99
N GLY A 74 15.91 -2.83 5.48
CA GLY A 74 16.88 -1.73 5.65
C GLY A 74 17.05 -1.27 7.10
N HIS A 75 18.13 -0.52 7.35
CA HIS A 75 18.45 0.02 8.66
C HIS A 75 17.68 1.33 8.88
N SER A 76 16.64 1.31 9.70
CA SER A 76 16.02 2.56 10.15
C SER A 76 17.08 3.35 10.92
N HIS A 77 17.58 4.44 10.34
CA HIS A 77 18.41 5.40 11.05
C HIS A 77 17.50 6.25 11.95
N HIS A 78 17.05 5.68 13.07
CA HIS A 78 16.44 6.49 14.12
C HIS A 78 17.56 7.36 14.74
N PRO A 79 17.42 8.70 14.81
CA PRO A 79 18.30 9.48 15.64
C PRO A 79 18.09 9.01 17.08
N HIS A 80 19.10 8.37 17.67
CA HIS A 80 19.20 8.26 19.12
C HIS A 80 19.25 9.70 19.64
N VAL A 81 18.14 10.17 20.21
CA VAL A 81 18.13 11.39 21.01
C VAL A 81 19.06 11.10 22.19
N TYR A 82 20.29 11.61 22.15
CA TYR A 82 21.13 11.69 23.32
C TYR A 82 20.39 12.61 24.30
N GLY A 83 19.71 11.99 25.26
CA GLY A 83 19.08 12.72 26.36
C GLY A 83 20.11 13.63 27.01
N HIS A 84 19.78 14.91 27.06
CA HIS A 84 20.38 15.89 27.97
C HIS A 84 20.60 15.22 29.34
N LYS A 85 21.85 15.14 29.78
CA LYS A 85 22.16 14.98 31.19
C LYS A 85 22.38 16.37 31.75
N ASP A 86 21.38 16.87 32.46
CA ASP A 86 21.57 17.93 33.44
C ASP A 86 22.46 17.41 34.57
N ALA A 87 23.54 18.15 34.89
CA ALA A 87 24.09 18.33 36.25
C ALA A 87 25.40 19.14 36.19
N HIS A 88 25.34 20.42 36.57
CA HIS A 88 26.40 21.14 37.29
C HIS A 88 25.76 22.19 38.20
#